data_AF-A0A167PK04-F1
#
_entry.id   AF-A0A167PK04-F1
#
_cell.length_a   1.000
_cell.length_b   1.000
_cell.length_c   1.000
_cell.angle_alpha   90.00
_cell.angle_beta   90.00
_cell.angle_gamma   90.00
#
_symmetry.space_group_name_H-M   'P 1'
#
loop_
_entity.id
_entity.type
_entity.pdbx_description
1 polymer ?
#
loop_
_entity_poly.entity_id
_entity_poly.type
_entity_poly.pdbx_seq_one_letter_code
_entity_poly.pdbx_strand_id
1 'polypeptide(L)'
;MGAPLVQYQAGLMEVLVTSGSLSQGEAQPRSTVGARWVESFGKNWKNRSKEPITPRTDGLWALPREKERLVISPTFADFPLNVDVRSIRIPLELKQLPGNSNSMSVNPVFVFVPGAWHTADSFDVVRDLMHNRGLATEAISTPSVGAFPPDKGLHADIEHTHAVLKEMVEAGCQIVLVNHSYGGMVGAGAVKGLGYTERRKAGLPGGVIMVVWMAAFVTPKGKTLMDMLGGKHAPWMVINSPDDGYCWSSDQETIFYNDMSPEAQQEAISKLKPHTYRSFNEPATHEPWREMPSMYMFFDKDGAISLAVQENFAQTLGNPVTYHVDASHSAFLSVPEKVIEGLEIALKEGRQQSGIAVN
;
A
#
# COMPACT_ATOMS: atom_id res chain seq x y z
N MET A 1 19.44 -40.90 34.63
CA MET A 1 19.71 -41.19 33.20
C MET A 1 19.26 -39.95 32.44
N GLY A 2 20.10 -38.96 32.13
CA GLY A 2 21.28 -39.04 31.27
C GLY A 2 20.89 -38.48 29.90
N ALA A 3 20.80 -37.16 29.77
CA ALA A 3 20.56 -36.49 28.48
C ALA A 3 21.90 -36.32 27.74
N PRO A 4 21.99 -36.59 26.43
CA PRO A 4 23.20 -36.29 25.68
C PRO A 4 23.20 -34.82 25.22
N LEU A 5 24.28 -34.11 25.57
CA LEU A 5 24.73 -32.91 24.87
C LEU A 5 25.13 -33.27 23.44
N VAL A 6 24.74 -32.46 22.47
CA VAL A 6 25.39 -32.40 21.15
C VAL A 6 25.94 -30.99 20.96
N GLN A 7 27.28 -30.90 20.93
CA GLN A 7 28.06 -29.71 20.59
C GLN A 7 27.98 -29.48 19.08
N TYR A 8 27.80 -28.23 18.65
CA TYR A 8 28.07 -27.82 17.27
C TYR A 8 29.47 -27.20 17.17
N GLN A 9 30.28 -27.81 16.31
CA GLN A 9 31.61 -27.36 15.91
C GLN A 9 31.45 -26.21 14.89
N ALA A 10 32.02 -25.04 15.17
CA ALA A 10 32.10 -23.93 14.24
C ALA A 10 33.24 -24.19 13.23
N GLY A 11 32.88 -24.41 11.96
CA GLY A 11 33.83 -24.44 10.85
C GLY A 11 34.06 -23.03 10.30
N LEU A 12 35.29 -22.54 10.41
CA LEU A 12 35.79 -21.35 9.73
C LEU A 12 35.96 -21.65 8.23
N MET A 13 35.37 -20.85 7.35
CA MET A 13 35.80 -20.74 5.96
C MET A 13 36.49 -19.38 5.76
N GLU A 14 37.79 -19.43 5.52
CA GLU A 14 38.59 -18.33 4.98
C GLU A 14 38.25 -18.13 3.50
N VAL A 15 37.91 -16.89 3.11
CA VAL A 15 37.83 -16.50 1.70
C VAL A 15 39.11 -15.74 1.35
N LEU A 16 39.93 -16.38 0.51
CA LEU A 16 41.09 -15.81 -0.16
C LEU A 16 40.65 -14.69 -1.12
N VAL A 17 41.18 -13.48 -0.90
CA VAL A 17 41.11 -12.37 -1.84
C VAL A 17 42.36 -12.41 -2.70
N THR A 18 42.22 -12.63 -4.01
CA THR A 18 43.30 -12.43 -4.98
C THR A 18 43.02 -11.20 -5.84
N SER A 19 43.92 -10.23 -5.74
CA SER A 19 44.02 -9.02 -6.56
C SER A 19 44.53 -9.33 -7.97
N GLY A 20 43.97 -8.68 -8.99
CA GLY A 20 44.52 -8.67 -10.35
C GLY A 20 44.13 -7.39 -11.09
N SER A 21 45.13 -6.63 -11.54
CA SER A 21 45.04 -5.30 -12.17
C SER A 21 45.49 -5.30 -13.63
N LEU A 22 44.81 -4.49 -14.48
CA LEU A 22 45.25 -3.80 -15.72
C LEU A 22 45.60 -4.70 -16.94
N SER A 23 45.33 -4.38 -18.22
CA SER A 23 45.44 -3.09 -18.93
C SER A 23 44.74 -3.03 -20.31
N GLN A 24 44.23 -1.82 -20.64
CA GLN A 24 44.19 -1.04 -21.89
C GLN A 24 44.10 -1.67 -23.32
N GLY A 25 43.22 -1.07 -24.13
CA GLY A 25 43.27 -1.01 -25.59
C GLY A 25 42.25 -0.01 -26.15
N GLU A 26 42.72 1.13 -26.67
CA GLU A 26 41.95 2.28 -27.19
C GLU A 26 41.33 2.05 -28.58
N ALA A 27 40.17 2.66 -28.86
CA ALA A 27 39.96 3.64 -29.97
C ALA A 27 38.46 3.94 -30.25
N GLN A 28 38.08 5.19 -30.00
CA GLN A 28 36.93 5.96 -30.52
C GLN A 28 37.29 6.54 -31.92
N PRO A 29 36.37 7.09 -32.78
CA PRO A 29 35.32 8.04 -32.36
C PRO A 29 33.97 8.17 -33.12
N ARG A 30 33.00 8.75 -32.40
CA ARG A 30 31.79 9.53 -32.80
C ARG A 30 30.61 8.71 -33.38
N SER A 31 29.37 8.83 -32.89
CA SER A 31 28.61 10.06 -32.60
C SER A 31 27.68 9.98 -31.36
N THR A 32 27.56 11.13 -30.70
CA THR A 32 26.85 11.45 -29.45
C THR A 32 25.43 11.98 -29.67
N VAL A 33 24.44 11.45 -28.94
CA VAL A 33 23.31 12.22 -28.39
C VAL A 33 22.93 11.63 -27.03
N GLY A 34 23.20 12.38 -25.95
CA GLY A 34 22.83 12.03 -24.58
C GLY A 34 23.78 12.62 -23.55
N ALA A 35 23.59 13.92 -23.21
CA ALA A 35 23.96 14.55 -21.93
C ALA A 35 23.94 16.08 -22.06
N ARG A 36 22.89 16.74 -21.53
CA ARG A 36 22.94 18.11 -20.99
C ARG A 36 21.76 18.33 -20.05
N TRP A 37 21.93 18.01 -18.77
CA TRP A 37 21.14 18.53 -17.65
C TRP A 37 21.97 18.42 -16.37
N VAL A 38 23.01 19.24 -16.21
CA VAL A 38 23.47 19.81 -14.93
C VAL A 38 24.35 21.00 -15.30
N GLU A 39 23.76 22.19 -15.45
CA GLU A 39 24.39 23.50 -15.26
C GLU A 39 23.40 24.57 -15.74
N SER A 40 22.64 25.14 -14.79
CA SER A 40 22.00 26.47 -14.84
C SER A 40 20.66 26.50 -14.08
N PHE A 41 20.68 26.28 -12.77
CA PHE A 41 19.69 26.87 -11.86
C PHE A 41 20.37 27.21 -10.53
N GLY A 42 21.28 28.18 -10.63
CA GLY A 42 22.09 28.66 -9.51
C GLY A 42 22.75 29.97 -9.88
N LYS A 43 21.94 30.99 -10.19
CA LYS A 43 22.30 32.42 -10.26
C LYS A 43 21.07 33.22 -10.73
N ASN A 44 20.25 33.66 -9.77
CA ASN A 44 19.54 34.97 -9.76
C ASN A 44 18.39 35.00 -8.73
N TRP A 45 18.70 34.72 -7.46
CA TRP A 45 17.83 35.10 -6.35
C TRP A 45 18.60 36.00 -5.38
N LYS A 46 18.77 37.26 -5.77
CA LYS A 46 19.17 38.34 -4.87
C LYS A 46 18.28 39.56 -5.15
N ASN A 47 17.72 40.09 -4.06
CA ASN A 47 17.01 41.36 -3.92
C ASN A 47 15.66 41.49 -4.61
N ARG A 48 14.57 41.17 -3.89
CA ARG A 48 13.39 42.06 -3.75
C ARG A 48 12.58 41.71 -2.49
N SER A 49 12.87 42.39 -1.39
CA SER A 49 11.88 43.01 -0.49
C SER A 49 12.60 43.51 0.77
N LYS A 50 12.77 44.83 0.85
CA LYS A 50 13.07 45.54 2.09
C LYS A 50 11.79 46.30 2.44
N GLU A 51 10.94 45.75 3.30
CA GLU A 51 10.06 46.55 4.17
C GLU A 51 9.78 45.77 5.47
N PRO A 52 9.82 46.44 6.64
CA PRO A 52 9.65 45.79 7.95
C PRO A 52 8.18 45.54 8.28
N ILE A 53 7.89 44.34 8.79
CA ILE A 53 6.55 43.95 9.28
C ILE A 53 6.39 44.50 10.70
N THR A 54 5.42 45.39 10.91
CA THR A 54 4.90 45.74 12.24
C THR A 54 3.56 45.05 12.50
N PRO A 55 3.25 44.62 13.75
CA PRO A 55 2.05 43.84 14.03
C PRO A 55 0.80 44.74 14.10
N ARG A 56 -0.33 44.26 13.58
CA ARG A 56 -1.66 44.77 13.92
C ARG A 56 -2.56 43.67 14.47
N THR A 57 -3.34 44.10 15.44
CA THR A 57 -4.18 43.35 16.37
C THR A 57 -5.63 43.42 15.92
N ASP A 58 -6.01 42.58 14.97
CA ASP A 58 -7.40 42.40 14.54
C ASP A 58 -7.48 41.26 13.51
N GLY A 59 -7.59 40.03 14.00
CA GLY A 59 -7.63 38.84 13.14
C GLY A 59 -8.84 38.84 12.22
N LEU A 60 -8.61 38.98 10.90
CA LEU A 60 -9.44 38.54 9.76
C LEU A 60 -8.59 38.56 8.47
N TRP A 61 -8.82 37.58 7.57
CA TRP A 61 -8.02 37.32 6.35
C TRP A 61 -8.49 38.10 5.11
N ALA A 62 -7.57 38.42 4.19
CA ALA A 62 -7.86 38.81 2.80
C ALA A 62 -6.81 38.27 1.81
N LEU A 63 -7.26 37.64 0.71
CA LEU A 63 -6.44 37.17 -0.42
C LEU A 63 -6.43 38.20 -1.57
N PRO A 64 -5.29 38.49 -2.22
CA PRO A 64 -5.24 39.34 -3.41
C PRO A 64 -5.64 38.58 -4.68
N ARG A 65 -6.40 39.28 -5.55
CA ARG A 65 -6.72 38.88 -6.94
C ARG A 65 -5.58 39.33 -7.84
N GLU A 66 -5.11 38.48 -8.75
CA GLU A 66 -4.50 38.95 -10.00
C GLU A 66 -4.65 37.92 -11.14
N LYS A 67 -4.93 38.44 -12.33
CA LYS A 67 -5.20 37.75 -13.59
C LYS A 67 -3.97 37.90 -14.48
N GLU A 68 -3.44 36.83 -15.06
CA GLU A 68 -2.68 36.91 -16.30
C GLU A 68 -3.00 35.75 -17.26
N ARG A 69 -3.15 36.12 -18.54
CA ARG A 69 -3.62 35.29 -19.65
C ARG A 69 -2.47 34.49 -20.28
N LEU A 70 -2.77 33.23 -20.58
CA LEU A 70 -1.98 32.35 -21.45
C LEU A 70 -2.13 32.79 -22.92
N VAL A 71 -1.03 32.79 -23.69
CA VAL A 71 -1.04 32.88 -25.16
C VAL A 71 -0.52 31.54 -25.70
N ILE A 72 -1.40 30.79 -26.36
CA ILE A 72 -1.05 29.64 -27.21
C ILE A 72 -1.72 29.87 -28.56
N SER A 73 -0.99 29.64 -29.66
CA SER A 73 -1.48 29.67 -31.04
C SER A 73 -1.27 28.28 -31.69
N PRO A 74 -1.96 27.94 -32.80
CA PRO A 74 -2.99 26.89 -32.77
C PRO A 74 -2.77 25.78 -33.81
N THR A 75 -3.55 24.69 -33.72
CA THR A 75 -4.34 24.17 -34.86
C THR A 75 -5.28 23.01 -34.49
N PHE A 76 -6.48 23.07 -35.08
CA PHE A 76 -7.59 22.10 -35.22
C PHE A 76 -8.84 22.24 -34.31
N ALA A 77 -9.80 23.01 -34.87
CA ALA A 77 -11.27 22.97 -34.89
C ALA A 77 -11.99 21.72 -34.34
N ASP A 78 -13.25 21.71 -33.91
CA ASP A 78 -14.35 22.70 -33.72
C ASP A 78 -15.44 21.94 -32.94
N PHE A 79 -16.10 22.56 -31.94
CA PHE A 79 -17.55 22.43 -31.62
C PHE A 79 -17.88 23.36 -30.42
N PRO A 80 -18.92 24.21 -30.49
CA PRO A 80 -19.12 25.26 -29.49
C PRO A 80 -20.06 24.81 -28.37
N LEU A 81 -19.65 25.01 -27.13
CA LEU A 81 -20.57 25.06 -25.98
C LEU A 81 -20.15 26.22 -25.07
N ASN A 82 -20.82 27.35 -25.24
CA ASN A 82 -20.83 28.43 -24.27
C ASN A 82 -21.53 27.93 -23.01
N VAL A 83 -20.80 27.77 -21.91
CA VAL A 83 -21.40 27.62 -20.58
C VAL A 83 -20.92 28.77 -19.71
N ASP A 84 -21.88 29.65 -19.37
CA ASP A 84 -21.71 30.73 -18.40
C ASP A 84 -21.66 30.14 -16.98
N VAL A 85 -20.51 30.24 -16.32
CA VAL A 85 -20.24 29.59 -15.01
C VAL A 85 -20.77 30.43 -13.82
N ARG A 86 -21.87 31.18 -14.00
CA ARG A 86 -22.43 32.04 -12.94
C ARG A 86 -23.86 31.74 -12.53
N SER A 87 -24.48 30.68 -13.03
CA SER A 87 -25.84 30.31 -12.59
C SER A 87 -26.13 28.81 -12.65
N ILE A 88 -25.38 28.02 -11.87
CA ILE A 88 -25.86 26.70 -11.44
C ILE A 88 -26.25 26.82 -9.96
N ARG A 89 -27.52 27.17 -9.71
CA ARG A 89 -28.16 26.90 -8.43
C ARG A 89 -28.79 25.52 -8.57
N ILE A 90 -28.22 24.52 -7.91
CA ILE A 90 -28.87 23.23 -7.73
C ILE A 90 -30.01 23.45 -6.72
N PRO A 91 -31.30 23.28 -7.07
CA PRO A 91 -32.36 23.35 -6.07
C PRO A 91 -32.29 22.07 -5.23
N LEU A 92 -31.93 22.19 -3.95
CA LEU A 92 -32.25 21.17 -2.95
C LEU A 92 -33.75 21.26 -2.65
N GLU A 93 -34.57 20.61 -3.47
CA GLU A 93 -35.93 20.19 -3.09
C GLU A 93 -36.00 18.66 -3.15
N LEU A 94 -35.81 18.03 -1.99
CA LEU A 94 -36.13 16.63 -1.76
C LEU A 94 -37.66 16.47 -1.77
N LYS A 95 -38.24 16.25 -2.95
CA LYS A 95 -39.56 15.64 -3.05
C LYS A 95 -39.46 14.19 -2.56
N GLN A 96 -39.96 13.93 -1.36
CA GLN A 96 -40.21 12.57 -0.89
C GLN A 96 -41.23 11.90 -1.83
N LEU A 97 -40.77 10.94 -2.62
CA LEU A 97 -41.64 9.98 -3.29
C LEU A 97 -42.04 8.90 -2.26
N PRO A 98 -43.31 8.46 -2.24
CA PRO A 98 -43.77 7.51 -1.25
C PRO A 98 -43.31 6.09 -1.61
N GLY A 99 -42.75 5.39 -0.63
CA GLY A 99 -42.83 3.93 -0.51
C GLY A 99 -41.89 3.10 -1.40
N ASN A 100 -40.64 2.94 -0.95
CA ASN A 100 -40.07 1.60 -0.78
C ASN A 100 -38.88 1.69 0.18
N SER A 101 -39.04 1.15 1.40
CA SER A 101 -37.94 1.00 2.35
C SER A 101 -37.04 -0.17 1.94
N ASN A 102 -36.36 -0.03 0.79
CA ASN A 102 -35.14 -0.79 0.57
C ASN A 102 -34.04 0.00 1.25
N SER A 103 -33.40 -0.60 2.26
CA SER A 103 -32.13 -0.08 2.77
C SER A 103 -31.24 0.20 1.55
N MET A 104 -30.76 1.43 1.36
CA MET A 104 -29.71 1.66 0.37
C MET A 104 -28.52 0.81 0.81
N SER A 105 -28.37 -0.37 0.19
CA SER A 105 -27.25 -1.26 0.44
C SER A 105 -26.02 -0.53 -0.07
N VAL A 106 -25.29 0.13 0.82
CA VAL A 106 -23.99 0.72 0.49
C VAL A 106 -23.13 -0.43 0.00
N ASN A 107 -22.72 -0.37 -1.28
CA ASN A 107 -21.88 -1.41 -1.87
C ASN A 107 -20.60 -1.52 -1.02
N PRO A 108 -20.17 -2.74 -0.67
CA PRO A 108 -18.91 -2.96 0.01
C PRO A 108 -17.76 -2.37 -0.81
N VAL A 109 -16.77 -1.83 -0.11
CA VAL A 109 -15.54 -1.33 -0.70
C VAL A 109 -14.39 -2.24 -0.33
N PHE A 110 -13.60 -2.65 -1.32
CA PHE A 110 -12.35 -3.36 -1.12
C PHE A 110 -11.24 -2.34 -0.93
N VAL A 111 -10.63 -2.29 0.24
CA VAL A 111 -9.55 -1.35 0.54
C VAL A 111 -8.23 -2.11 0.55
N PHE A 112 -7.35 -1.81 -0.39
CA PHE A 112 -6.06 -2.46 -0.54
C PHE A 112 -4.98 -1.72 0.25
N VAL A 113 -4.22 -2.45 1.06
CA VAL A 113 -3.06 -1.94 1.80
C VAL A 113 -1.80 -2.61 1.24
N PRO A 114 -0.86 -1.84 0.67
CA PRO A 114 0.30 -2.40 -0.02
C PRO A 114 1.30 -3.04 0.94
N GLY A 115 2.07 -3.97 0.37
CA GLY A 115 3.27 -4.50 0.97
C GLY A 115 4.43 -3.49 0.98
N ALA A 116 5.57 -3.93 1.49
CA ALA A 116 6.77 -3.11 1.49
C ALA A 116 7.23 -2.80 0.06
N TRP A 117 7.84 -1.62 -0.14
CA TRP A 117 8.36 -1.11 -1.42
C TRP A 117 7.31 -0.79 -2.50
N HIS A 118 6.08 -1.28 -2.34
CA HIS A 118 4.99 -1.11 -3.29
C HIS A 118 4.18 0.13 -2.96
N THR A 119 3.80 0.89 -3.99
CA THR A 119 2.86 2.00 -3.90
C THR A 119 1.44 1.57 -4.29
N ALA A 120 0.44 2.40 -4.02
CA ALA A 120 -0.98 2.09 -4.26
C ALA A 120 -1.29 1.66 -5.71
N ASP A 121 -0.56 2.20 -6.68
CA ASP A 121 -0.65 1.88 -8.11
C ASP A 121 -0.26 0.42 -8.44
N SER A 122 0.40 -0.28 -7.51
CA SER A 122 0.68 -1.72 -7.67
C SER A 122 -0.59 -2.56 -7.78
N PHE A 123 -1.74 -2.05 -7.31
CA PHE A 123 -3.02 -2.72 -7.41
C PHE A 123 -3.87 -2.26 -8.59
N ASP A 124 -3.41 -1.35 -9.44
CA ASP A 124 -4.27 -0.74 -10.47
C ASP A 124 -4.81 -1.79 -11.47
N VAL A 125 -3.99 -2.78 -11.86
CA VAL A 125 -4.44 -3.89 -12.73
C VAL A 125 -5.64 -4.63 -12.14
N VAL A 126 -5.55 -5.07 -10.88
CA VAL A 126 -6.66 -5.80 -10.25
C VAL A 126 -7.85 -4.87 -9.98
N ARG A 127 -7.61 -3.61 -9.61
CA ARG A 127 -8.65 -2.63 -9.30
C ARG A 127 -9.45 -2.22 -10.54
N ASP A 128 -8.80 -2.07 -11.69
CA ASP A 128 -9.47 -1.79 -12.96
C ASP A 128 -10.38 -2.95 -13.37
N LEU A 129 -9.90 -4.19 -13.22
CA LEU A 129 -10.70 -5.38 -13.46
C LEU A 129 -11.89 -5.49 -12.49
N MET A 130 -11.70 -5.15 -11.21
CA MET A 130 -12.78 -5.08 -10.22
C MET A 130 -13.79 -3.98 -10.54
N HIS A 131 -13.33 -2.81 -10.98
CA HIS A 131 -14.19 -1.70 -11.39
C HIS A 131 -15.09 -2.10 -12.57
N ASN A 132 -14.53 -2.80 -13.56
CA ASN A 132 -15.31 -3.34 -14.69
C ASN A 132 -16.38 -4.36 -14.27
N ARG A 133 -16.25 -4.96 -13.08
CA ARG A 133 -17.26 -5.84 -12.45
C ARG A 133 -18.22 -5.11 -11.52
N GLY A 134 -18.11 -3.78 -11.40
CA GLY A 134 -18.93 -2.96 -10.51
C GLY A 134 -18.54 -3.04 -9.03
N LEU A 135 -17.35 -3.54 -8.73
CA LEU A 135 -16.83 -3.62 -7.36
C LEU A 135 -16.08 -2.32 -7.04
N ALA A 136 -16.46 -1.66 -5.94
CA ALA A 136 -15.79 -0.45 -5.48
C ALA A 136 -14.45 -0.80 -4.82
N THR A 137 -13.39 -0.06 -5.16
CA THR A 137 -12.06 -0.28 -4.60
C THR A 137 -11.39 1.02 -4.18
N GLU A 138 -10.51 0.95 -3.20
CA GLU A 138 -9.61 2.02 -2.77
C GLU A 138 -8.22 1.41 -2.52
N ALA A 139 -7.14 2.17 -2.75
CA ALA A 139 -5.78 1.70 -2.47
C ALA A 139 -5.01 2.72 -1.63
N ILE A 140 -4.51 2.27 -0.49
CA ILE A 140 -3.83 3.12 0.48
C ILE A 140 -2.40 3.38 0.04
N SER A 141 -1.96 4.63 0.13
CA SER A 141 -0.55 5.00 0.01
C SER A 141 0.05 5.11 1.41
N THR A 142 0.85 4.12 1.82
CA THR A 142 1.47 4.12 3.15
C THR A 142 2.60 5.16 3.24
N PRO A 143 2.58 6.05 4.27
CA PRO A 143 3.60 7.07 4.49
C PRO A 143 5.06 6.59 4.51
N SER A 144 5.33 5.35 4.89
CA SER A 144 6.67 4.75 4.97
C SER A 144 7.33 4.43 3.62
N VAL A 145 6.54 4.29 2.55
CA VAL A 145 7.06 3.93 1.23
C VAL A 145 7.45 5.19 0.46
N GLY A 146 8.74 5.35 0.20
CA GLY A 146 9.30 6.52 -0.46
C GLY A 146 9.36 7.79 0.41
N ALA A 147 9.25 7.66 1.73
CA ALA A 147 9.31 8.78 2.66
C ALA A 147 10.61 9.57 2.52
N PHE A 148 10.55 10.91 2.54
CA PHE A 148 11.73 11.77 2.67
C PHE A 148 11.41 12.96 3.61
N PRO A 149 12.11 13.12 4.74
CA PRO A 149 13.15 12.21 5.28
C PRO A 149 12.58 10.81 5.65
N PRO A 150 13.42 9.80 5.93
CA PRO A 150 13.00 8.44 6.30
C PRO A 150 12.50 8.36 7.76
N ASP A 151 11.56 9.22 8.12
CA ASP A 151 11.09 9.43 9.50
C ASP A 151 9.75 8.74 9.80
N LYS A 152 9.11 8.14 8.80
CA LYS A 152 7.87 7.39 8.94
C LYS A 152 8.15 5.93 9.30
N GLY A 153 7.17 5.29 9.93
CA GLY A 153 7.26 3.91 10.41
C GLY A 153 5.88 3.26 10.40
N LEU A 154 5.79 2.04 10.93
CA LEU A 154 4.55 1.28 11.00
C LEU A 154 3.44 2.06 11.71
N HIS A 155 3.76 2.80 12.76
CA HIS A 155 2.75 3.54 13.50
C HIS A 155 2.15 4.69 12.68
N ALA A 156 2.96 5.35 11.85
CA ALA A 156 2.48 6.36 10.92
C ALA A 156 1.60 5.75 9.82
N ASP A 157 1.97 4.56 9.32
CA ASP A 157 1.15 3.83 8.35
C ASP A 157 -0.20 3.40 8.92
N ILE A 158 -0.19 2.89 10.17
CA ILE A 158 -1.40 2.52 10.90
C ILE A 158 -2.29 3.74 11.10
N GLU A 159 -1.75 4.87 11.56
CA GLU A 159 -2.51 6.10 11.79
C GLU A 159 -3.16 6.61 10.50
N HIS A 160 -2.38 6.69 9.42
CA HIS A 160 -2.87 7.13 8.11
C HIS A 160 -3.98 6.21 7.59
N THR A 161 -3.75 4.90 7.59
CA THR A 161 -4.72 3.91 7.13
C THR A 161 -5.97 3.92 7.99
N HIS A 162 -5.83 4.04 9.32
CA HIS A 162 -6.97 4.12 10.25
C HIS A 162 -7.83 5.34 9.95
N ALA A 163 -7.23 6.50 9.68
CA ALA A 163 -7.97 7.71 9.35
C ALA A 163 -8.86 7.53 8.10
N VAL A 164 -8.30 6.95 7.03
CA VAL A 164 -9.05 6.66 5.80
C VAL A 164 -10.19 5.67 6.07
N LEU A 165 -9.90 4.54 6.73
CA LEU A 165 -10.90 3.54 7.05
C LEU A 165 -12.02 4.10 7.93
N LYS A 166 -11.66 4.95 8.91
CA LYS A 166 -12.60 5.59 9.82
C LYS A 166 -13.58 6.49 9.06
N GLU A 167 -13.09 7.33 8.15
CA GLU A 167 -13.94 8.19 7.32
C GLU A 167 -14.96 7.35 6.51
N MET A 168 -14.49 6.26 5.88
CA MET A 168 -15.34 5.37 5.11
C MET A 168 -16.42 4.68 5.95
N VAL A 169 -16.08 4.16 7.13
CA VAL A 169 -17.09 3.50 7.99
C VAL A 169 -18.06 4.51 8.61
N GLU A 170 -17.63 5.75 8.88
CA GLU A 170 -18.51 6.84 9.32
C GLU A 170 -19.50 7.27 8.21
N ALA A 171 -19.09 7.17 6.94
CA ALA A 171 -19.98 7.31 5.78
C ALA A 171 -20.89 6.09 5.55
N GLY A 172 -20.77 5.04 6.36
CA GLY A 172 -21.62 3.84 6.31
C GLY A 172 -21.13 2.73 5.39
N CYS A 173 -19.89 2.81 4.88
CA CYS A 173 -19.30 1.77 4.05
C CYS A 173 -19.11 0.46 4.84
N GLN A 174 -19.42 -0.66 4.18
CA GLN A 174 -18.93 -1.98 4.56
C GLN A 174 -17.56 -2.17 3.90
N ILE A 175 -16.55 -2.59 4.66
CA ILE A 175 -15.18 -2.69 4.16
C ILE A 175 -14.70 -4.15 4.17
N VAL A 176 -14.16 -4.60 3.04
CA VAL A 176 -13.27 -5.76 2.96
C VAL A 176 -11.85 -5.21 2.90
N LEU A 177 -11.08 -5.34 3.97
CA LEU A 177 -9.71 -4.84 4.02
C LEU A 177 -8.77 -5.90 3.46
N VAL A 178 -8.06 -5.57 2.38
CA VAL A 178 -7.15 -6.47 1.67
C VAL A 178 -5.72 -6.06 1.95
N ASN A 179 -5.05 -6.82 2.79
CA ASN A 179 -3.68 -6.53 3.22
C ASN A 179 -2.70 -7.42 2.46
N HIS A 180 -1.74 -6.83 1.77
CA HIS A 180 -0.66 -7.56 1.11
C HIS A 180 0.61 -7.51 1.91
N SER A 181 1.28 -8.64 2.13
CA SER A 181 2.64 -8.67 2.71
C SER A 181 2.75 -7.85 4.01
N TYR A 182 3.67 -6.88 4.09
CA TYR A 182 3.82 -5.91 5.18
C TYR A 182 2.51 -5.19 5.55
N GLY A 183 1.63 -4.94 4.58
CA GLY A 183 0.31 -4.34 4.78
C GLY A 183 -0.53 -5.12 5.80
N GLY A 184 -0.24 -6.40 6.06
CA GLY A 184 -0.85 -7.19 7.14
C GLY A 184 -0.67 -6.55 8.52
N MET A 185 0.51 -6.01 8.82
CA MET A 185 0.78 -5.31 10.08
C MET A 185 0.08 -3.95 10.14
N VAL A 186 0.07 -3.22 9.02
CA VAL A 186 -0.58 -1.91 8.90
C VAL A 186 -2.08 -2.04 9.08
N GLY A 187 -2.72 -2.91 8.28
CA GLY A 187 -4.15 -3.15 8.34
C GLY A 187 -4.59 -3.71 9.68
N ALA A 188 -3.82 -4.64 10.27
CA ALA A 188 -4.12 -5.16 11.59
C ALA A 188 -4.21 -4.05 12.65
N GLY A 189 -3.27 -3.10 12.66
CA GLY A 189 -3.37 -1.94 13.54
C GLY A 189 -4.53 -1.01 13.20
N ALA A 190 -4.74 -0.76 11.90
CA ALA A 190 -5.66 0.25 11.40
C ALA A 190 -7.14 -0.09 11.61
N VAL A 191 -7.52 -1.36 11.74
CA VAL A 191 -8.93 -1.74 11.93
C VAL A 191 -9.45 -1.63 13.36
N LYS A 192 -8.59 -1.32 14.35
CA LYS A 192 -8.98 -1.29 15.76
C LYS A 192 -10.23 -0.43 16.00
N GLY A 193 -11.29 -1.01 16.55
CA GLY A 193 -12.57 -0.33 16.81
C GLY A 193 -13.42 -0.03 15.56
N LEU A 194 -13.04 -0.55 14.39
CA LEU A 194 -13.75 -0.35 13.13
C LEU A 194 -14.57 -1.58 12.69
N GLY A 195 -14.60 -2.65 13.49
CA GLY A 195 -15.31 -3.89 13.15
C GLY A 195 -16.82 -3.72 13.03
N TYR A 196 -17.42 -4.26 11.97
CA TYR A 196 -18.84 -4.08 11.67
C TYR A 196 -19.76 -4.58 12.79
N THR A 197 -19.51 -5.78 13.32
CA THR A 197 -20.37 -6.38 14.36
C THR A 197 -20.39 -5.55 15.64
N GLU A 198 -19.24 -5.02 16.06
CA GLU A 198 -19.14 -4.15 17.24
C GLU A 198 -19.84 -2.81 17.00
N ARG A 199 -19.53 -2.15 15.88
CA ARG A 199 -20.13 -0.87 15.50
C ARG A 199 -21.65 -0.95 15.40
N ARG A 200 -22.17 -2.01 14.78
CA ARG A 200 -23.61 -2.27 14.66
C ARG A 200 -24.29 -2.39 16.01
N LYS A 201 -23.67 -3.10 16.98
CA LYS A 201 -24.19 -3.19 18.36
C LYS A 201 -24.25 -1.84 19.07
N ALA A 202 -23.31 -0.94 18.73
CA ALA A 202 -23.27 0.43 19.24
C ALA A 202 -24.18 1.41 18.46
N GLY A 203 -24.94 0.95 17.46
CA GLY A 203 -25.78 1.81 16.61
C GLY A 203 -24.99 2.72 15.67
N LEU A 204 -23.72 2.42 15.41
CA LEU A 204 -22.86 3.16 14.49
C LEU A 204 -22.97 2.61 13.06
N PRO A 205 -22.81 3.46 12.03
CA PRO A 205 -22.87 3.04 10.64
C PRO A 205 -21.58 2.32 10.20
N GLY A 206 -21.69 1.53 9.14
CA GLY A 206 -20.56 0.90 8.46
C GLY A 206 -19.71 -0.02 9.32
N GLY A 207 -18.57 -0.45 8.76
CA GLY A 207 -17.57 -1.23 9.47
C GLY A 207 -16.83 -2.23 8.59
N VAL A 208 -15.71 -2.72 9.12
CA VAL A 208 -14.92 -3.79 8.51
C VAL A 208 -15.64 -5.12 8.72
N ILE A 209 -16.00 -5.77 7.62
CA ILE A 209 -16.76 -7.03 7.60
C ILE A 209 -15.86 -8.25 7.36
N MET A 210 -14.65 -8.03 6.82
CA MET A 210 -13.65 -9.06 6.55
C MET A 210 -12.27 -8.41 6.51
N VAL A 211 -11.31 -9.06 7.14
CA VAL A 211 -9.89 -8.75 6.98
C VAL A 211 -9.28 -9.89 6.14
N VAL A 212 -8.63 -9.54 5.04
CA VAL A 212 -7.97 -10.48 4.13
C VAL A 212 -6.47 -10.32 4.26
N TRP A 213 -5.77 -11.42 4.51
CA TRP A 213 -4.31 -11.53 4.52
C TRP A 213 -3.87 -12.18 3.22
N MET A 214 -3.52 -11.35 2.24
CA MET A 214 -3.06 -11.77 0.91
C MET A 214 -1.54 -11.92 0.93
N ALA A 215 -1.06 -13.15 1.09
CA ALA A 215 0.36 -13.44 1.35
C ALA A 215 0.97 -12.45 2.37
N ALA A 216 0.29 -12.28 3.51
CA ALA A 216 0.54 -11.16 4.41
C ALA A 216 0.98 -11.60 5.80
N PHE A 217 1.75 -10.74 6.46
CA PHE A 217 2.20 -10.97 7.82
C PHE A 217 1.01 -10.97 8.79
N VAL A 218 0.88 -12.05 9.57
CA VAL A 218 0.00 -12.14 10.74
C VAL A 218 0.89 -12.00 11.98
N THR A 219 1.06 -10.77 12.44
CA THR A 219 2.05 -10.45 13.49
C THR A 219 1.38 -10.23 14.84
N PRO A 220 1.68 -11.05 15.88
CA PRO A 220 1.17 -10.85 17.22
C PRO A 220 1.51 -9.46 17.78
N LYS A 221 0.65 -8.95 18.64
CA LYS A 221 0.86 -7.63 19.26
C LYS A 221 2.20 -7.59 20.00
N GLY A 222 2.94 -6.50 19.82
CA GLY A 222 4.25 -6.30 20.42
C GLY A 222 5.42 -6.90 19.65
N LYS A 223 5.16 -7.68 18.58
CA LYS A 223 6.20 -8.18 17.66
C LYS A 223 6.41 -7.25 16.49
N THR A 224 7.65 -7.19 16.02
CA THR A 224 8.10 -6.42 14.86
C THR A 224 8.15 -7.32 13.62
N LEU A 225 8.26 -6.74 12.42
CA LEU A 225 8.51 -7.54 11.21
C LEU A 225 9.85 -8.29 11.33
N MET A 226 10.86 -7.65 11.92
CA MET A 226 12.16 -8.27 12.16
C MET A 226 12.06 -9.49 13.09
N ASP A 227 11.21 -9.46 14.12
CA ASP A 227 10.96 -10.64 14.96
C ASP A 227 10.35 -11.78 14.13
N MET A 228 9.45 -11.48 13.20
CA MET A 228 8.83 -12.47 12.32
C MET A 228 9.83 -13.09 11.34
N LEU A 229 10.92 -12.39 11.02
CA LEU A 229 12.05 -12.90 10.25
C LEU A 229 13.14 -13.58 11.10
N GLY A 230 12.90 -13.80 12.40
CA GLY A 230 13.88 -14.41 13.30
C GLY A 230 15.02 -13.47 13.72
N GLY A 231 14.78 -12.16 13.65
CA GLY A 231 15.71 -11.11 14.09
C GLY A 231 16.80 -10.74 13.08
N LYS A 232 16.73 -11.25 11.84
CA LYS A 232 17.68 -10.96 10.78
C LYS A 232 16.96 -10.60 9.48
N HIS A 233 17.59 -9.75 8.69
CA HIS A 233 17.09 -9.42 7.36
C HIS A 233 17.14 -10.64 6.46
N ALA A 234 16.16 -10.75 5.56
CA ALA A 234 16.32 -11.64 4.43
C ALA A 234 17.46 -11.13 3.53
N PRO A 235 18.20 -11.99 2.80
CA PRO A 235 19.31 -11.57 1.95
C PRO A 235 18.94 -10.50 0.90
N TRP A 236 17.68 -10.50 0.47
CA TRP A 236 17.12 -9.56 -0.51
C TRP A 236 16.61 -8.24 0.09
N MET A 237 16.72 -8.06 1.41
CA MET A 237 16.46 -6.79 2.09
C MET A 237 17.78 -6.02 2.24
N VAL A 238 17.94 -4.96 1.46
CA VAL A 238 19.22 -4.26 1.32
C VAL A 238 19.22 -2.98 2.16
N ILE A 239 20.03 -2.98 3.22
CA ILE A 239 20.35 -1.78 4.01
C ILE A 239 21.71 -1.27 3.52
N ASN A 240 21.73 -0.18 2.74
CA ASN A 240 22.98 0.33 2.15
C ASN A 240 23.87 0.98 3.22
N SER A 241 23.27 1.67 4.19
CA SER A 241 23.96 2.20 5.37
C SER A 241 23.02 2.18 6.57
N PRO A 242 23.48 1.83 7.79
CA PRO A 242 22.68 1.98 9.00
C PRO A 242 22.15 3.40 9.22
N ASP A 243 22.84 4.40 8.68
CA ASP A 243 22.51 5.82 8.85
C ASP A 243 21.53 6.34 7.79
N ASP A 244 21.30 5.62 6.68
CA ASP A 244 20.41 6.09 5.62
C ASP A 244 18.91 5.97 5.97
N GLY A 245 18.58 5.13 6.96
CA GLY A 245 17.21 4.92 7.43
C GLY A 245 16.30 4.20 6.43
N TYR A 246 16.83 3.66 5.32
CA TYR A 246 16.08 3.00 4.26
C TYR A 246 16.40 1.51 4.18
N CYS A 247 15.43 0.76 3.69
CA CYS A 247 15.58 -0.59 3.20
C CYS A 247 15.16 -0.63 1.74
N TRP A 248 16.07 -1.10 0.90
CA TRP A 248 15.85 -1.40 -0.51
C TRP A 248 15.58 -2.89 -0.66
N SER A 249 15.20 -3.29 -1.88
CA SER A 249 15.05 -4.70 -2.25
C SER A 249 16.07 -5.09 -3.32
N SER A 250 16.39 -6.38 -3.42
CA SER A 250 17.10 -7.00 -4.54
C SER A 250 16.40 -8.26 -5.02
N ASP A 251 16.84 -8.80 -6.15
CA ASP A 251 16.36 -10.07 -6.73
C ASP A 251 14.84 -10.09 -6.97
N GLN A 252 14.25 -8.93 -7.25
CA GLN A 252 12.81 -8.70 -7.28
C GLN A 252 12.09 -9.58 -8.30
N GLU A 253 12.74 -9.87 -9.43
CA GLU A 253 12.25 -10.79 -10.45
C GLU A 253 11.94 -12.18 -9.85
N THR A 254 12.75 -12.63 -8.90
CA THR A 254 12.60 -13.96 -8.27
C THR A 254 11.80 -13.93 -6.97
N ILE A 255 11.89 -12.84 -6.23
CA ILE A 255 11.27 -12.71 -4.91
C ILE A 255 9.81 -12.26 -5.03
N PHE A 256 9.51 -11.26 -5.88
CA PHE A 256 8.18 -10.66 -5.97
C PHE A 256 7.37 -11.07 -7.22
N TYR A 257 8.05 -11.39 -8.32
CA TYR A 257 7.44 -11.44 -9.65
C TYR A 257 7.82 -12.69 -10.47
N ASN A 258 8.11 -13.81 -9.81
CA ASN A 258 8.74 -14.99 -10.45
C ASN A 258 7.86 -15.75 -11.47
N ASP A 259 6.61 -15.36 -11.62
CA ASP A 259 5.64 -15.91 -12.58
C ASP A 259 5.23 -14.89 -13.67
N MET A 260 5.87 -13.73 -13.72
CA MET A 260 5.61 -12.68 -14.73
C MET A 260 6.62 -12.72 -15.88
N SER A 261 6.26 -12.16 -17.04
CA SER A 261 7.21 -12.00 -18.14
C SER A 261 8.31 -11.00 -17.78
N PRO A 262 9.52 -11.09 -18.36
CA PRO A 262 10.60 -10.15 -18.08
C PRO A 262 10.20 -8.68 -18.27
N GLU A 263 9.40 -8.37 -19.29
CA GLU A 263 8.92 -7.01 -19.55
C GLU A 263 8.01 -6.50 -18.43
N ALA A 264 7.06 -7.34 -17.99
CA ALA A 264 6.15 -7.01 -16.90
C ALA A 264 6.88 -6.92 -15.55
N GLN A 265 7.88 -7.77 -15.32
CA GLN A 265 8.77 -7.68 -14.15
C GLN A 265 9.49 -6.34 -14.12
N GLN A 266 10.15 -5.94 -15.22
CA GLN A 266 10.87 -4.67 -15.27
C GLN A 266 9.95 -3.46 -15.08
N GLU A 267 8.72 -3.50 -15.64
CA GLU A 267 7.74 -2.46 -15.40
C GLU A 267 7.38 -2.36 -13.90
N ALA A 268 7.05 -3.48 -13.26
CA ALA A 268 6.69 -3.50 -11.84
C ALA A 268 7.88 -3.04 -10.95
N ILE A 269 9.08 -3.54 -11.21
CA ILE A 269 10.31 -3.19 -10.49
C ILE A 269 10.59 -1.69 -10.58
N SER A 270 10.37 -1.07 -11.75
CA SER A 270 10.62 0.36 -11.96
C SER A 270 9.75 1.29 -11.08
N LYS A 271 8.63 0.77 -10.57
CA LYS A 271 7.70 1.51 -9.71
C LYS A 271 8.03 1.38 -8.22
N LEU A 272 8.89 0.43 -7.84
CA LEU A 272 9.28 0.22 -6.44
C LEU A 272 9.99 1.44 -5.86
N LYS A 273 9.71 1.71 -4.58
CA LYS A 273 10.32 2.80 -3.82
C LYS A 273 11.05 2.26 -2.59
N PRO A 274 12.10 2.93 -2.09
CA PRO A 274 12.72 2.55 -0.83
C PRO A 274 11.70 2.63 0.31
N HIS A 275 11.79 1.72 1.27
CA HIS A 275 10.93 1.70 2.45
C HIS A 275 11.75 2.20 3.65
N THR A 276 11.17 3.01 4.52
CA THR A 276 11.83 3.35 5.80
C THR A 276 12.17 2.11 6.62
N TYR A 277 13.43 1.91 7.01
CA TYR A 277 13.86 0.78 7.83
C TYR A 277 13.18 0.74 9.21
N ARG A 278 12.81 1.92 9.72
CA ARG A 278 12.04 2.10 10.96
C ARG A 278 10.75 1.28 10.98
N SER A 279 10.05 1.17 9.85
CA SER A 279 8.74 0.50 9.78
C SER A 279 8.81 -0.99 10.11
N PHE A 280 9.96 -1.63 9.87
CA PHE A 280 10.17 -3.05 10.17
C PHE A 280 10.51 -3.32 11.64
N ASN A 281 10.89 -2.28 12.38
CA ASN A 281 11.35 -2.36 13.77
C ASN A 281 10.32 -1.82 14.78
N GLU A 282 9.23 -1.23 14.31
CA GLU A 282 8.12 -0.82 15.17
C GLU A 282 7.18 -1.99 15.46
N PRO A 283 6.69 -2.13 16.70
CA PRO A 283 5.87 -3.27 17.09
C PRO A 283 4.43 -3.14 16.57
N ALA A 284 3.85 -4.27 16.14
CA ALA A 284 2.44 -4.41 15.83
C ALA A 284 1.56 -4.06 17.05
N THR A 285 0.43 -3.40 16.81
CA THR A 285 -0.36 -2.77 17.89
C THR A 285 -1.67 -3.49 18.21
N HIS A 286 -2.15 -4.37 17.31
CA HIS A 286 -3.47 -4.99 17.40
C HIS A 286 -3.53 -6.38 16.72
N GLU A 287 -4.47 -7.22 17.15
CA GLU A 287 -4.71 -8.60 16.67
C GLU A 287 -6.18 -8.76 16.27
N PRO A 288 -6.58 -8.30 15.07
CA PRO A 288 -8.01 -8.20 14.71
C PRO A 288 -8.70 -9.54 14.53
N TRP A 289 -7.96 -10.63 14.34
CA TRP A 289 -8.49 -11.98 14.12
C TRP A 289 -9.21 -12.58 15.34
N ARG A 290 -9.20 -11.89 16.49
CA ARG A 290 -10.03 -12.22 17.66
C ARG A 290 -11.42 -11.57 17.62
N GLU A 291 -11.60 -10.58 16.76
CA GLU A 291 -12.74 -9.65 16.79
C GLU A 291 -13.49 -9.61 15.46
N MET A 292 -12.81 -9.92 14.34
CA MET A 292 -13.33 -9.77 12.99
C MET A 292 -13.15 -11.06 12.16
N PRO A 293 -14.10 -11.35 11.26
CA PRO A 293 -13.92 -12.39 10.24
C PRO A 293 -12.62 -12.21 9.48
N SER A 294 -11.98 -13.34 9.21
CA SER A 294 -10.63 -13.38 8.67
C SER A 294 -10.51 -14.35 7.50
N MET A 295 -9.78 -13.95 6.45
CA MET A 295 -9.39 -14.81 5.33
C MET A 295 -7.88 -14.79 5.14
N TYR A 296 -7.26 -15.95 5.00
CA TYR A 296 -5.90 -16.04 4.47
C TYR A 296 -5.93 -16.45 3.00
N MET A 297 -5.35 -15.62 2.13
CA MET A 297 -5.17 -15.90 0.72
C MET A 297 -3.70 -16.25 0.47
N PHE A 298 -3.45 -17.52 0.15
CA PHE A 298 -2.12 -18.09 -0.06
C PHE A 298 -1.65 -17.89 -1.49
N PHE A 299 -0.39 -17.53 -1.65
CA PHE A 299 0.29 -17.50 -2.94
C PHE A 299 1.33 -18.62 -2.98
N ASP A 300 1.06 -19.66 -3.77
CA ASP A 300 1.75 -20.95 -3.66
C ASP A 300 3.22 -20.91 -4.15
N LYS A 301 3.57 -19.95 -5.02
CA LYS A 301 4.92 -19.76 -5.59
C LYS A 301 5.63 -18.53 -5.01
N ASP A 302 5.20 -18.05 -3.86
CA ASP A 302 5.74 -16.85 -3.22
C ASP A 302 7.23 -17.01 -2.86
N GLY A 303 8.07 -16.11 -3.41
CA GLY A 303 9.50 -16.06 -3.16
C GLY A 303 9.91 -15.20 -1.96
N ALA A 304 9.02 -14.36 -1.45
CA ALA A 304 9.25 -13.48 -0.29
C ALA A 304 8.81 -14.16 1.02
N ILE A 305 7.61 -14.76 1.03
CA ILE A 305 7.04 -15.47 2.17
C ILE A 305 6.68 -16.87 1.70
N SER A 306 7.55 -17.85 1.98
CA SER A 306 7.30 -19.22 1.53
C SER A 306 5.95 -19.76 2.02
N LEU A 307 5.35 -20.67 1.25
CA LEU A 307 4.04 -21.24 1.57
C LEU A 307 3.98 -21.80 3.00
N ALA A 308 5.03 -22.49 3.46
CA ALA A 308 5.10 -23.01 4.84
C ALA A 308 5.04 -21.89 5.90
N VAL A 309 5.63 -20.71 5.63
CA VAL A 309 5.54 -19.55 6.53
C VAL A 309 4.13 -18.96 6.47
N GLN A 310 3.54 -18.86 5.29
CA GLN A 310 2.15 -18.42 5.13
C GLN A 310 1.17 -19.33 5.89
N GLU A 311 1.36 -20.66 5.85
CA GLU A 311 0.55 -21.63 6.60
C GLU A 311 0.63 -21.40 8.12
N ASN A 312 1.83 -21.09 8.64
CA ASN A 312 2.00 -20.75 10.05
C ASN A 312 1.28 -19.43 10.42
N PHE A 313 1.28 -18.45 9.53
CA PHE A 313 0.50 -17.21 9.72
C PHE A 313 -0.99 -17.49 9.73
N ALA A 314 -1.50 -18.29 8.79
CA ALA A 314 -2.91 -18.66 8.74
C ALA A 314 -3.37 -19.41 10.00
N GLN A 315 -2.54 -20.31 10.56
CA GLN A 315 -2.83 -20.98 11.83
C GLN A 315 -3.03 -20.00 12.99
N THR A 316 -2.31 -18.87 12.99
CA THR A 316 -2.43 -17.83 14.03
C THR A 316 -3.81 -17.16 14.02
N LEU A 317 -4.48 -17.14 12.85
CA LEU A 317 -5.85 -16.64 12.70
C LEU A 317 -6.91 -17.59 13.28
N GLY A 318 -6.52 -18.80 13.69
CA GLY A 318 -7.42 -19.82 14.24
C GLY A 318 -8.16 -20.59 13.15
N ASN A 319 -9.30 -20.08 12.69
CA ASN A 319 -10.13 -20.72 11.67
C ASN A 319 -10.52 -19.72 10.57
N PRO A 320 -9.54 -19.17 9.83
CA PRO A 320 -9.83 -18.23 8.75
C PRO A 320 -10.49 -18.96 7.58
N VAL A 321 -11.18 -18.20 6.73
CA VAL A 321 -11.46 -18.65 5.36
C VAL A 321 -10.12 -18.78 4.64
N THR A 322 -9.91 -19.85 3.88
CA THR A 322 -8.67 -20.06 3.14
C THR A 322 -8.93 -20.07 1.63
N TYR A 323 -8.02 -19.48 0.87
CA TYR A 323 -8.06 -19.48 -0.59
C TYR A 323 -6.64 -19.55 -1.15
N HIS A 324 -6.38 -20.45 -2.10
CA HIS A 324 -5.05 -20.62 -2.70
C HIS A 324 -5.03 -20.04 -4.12
N VAL A 325 -3.92 -19.39 -4.46
CA VAL A 325 -3.61 -18.88 -5.78
C VAL A 325 -2.24 -19.43 -6.20
N ASP A 326 -2.20 -20.11 -7.34
CA ASP A 326 -0.99 -20.70 -7.90
C ASP A 326 -0.07 -19.66 -8.57
N ALA A 327 0.42 -18.71 -7.77
CA ALA A 327 1.12 -17.51 -8.24
C ALA A 327 2.25 -17.06 -7.30
N SER A 328 3.06 -16.12 -7.78
CA SER A 328 4.12 -15.47 -7.01
C SER A 328 3.58 -14.49 -5.96
N HIS A 329 4.48 -13.78 -5.26
CA HIS A 329 4.13 -12.83 -4.20
C HIS A 329 3.18 -11.72 -4.65
N SER A 330 3.10 -11.44 -5.96
CA SER A 330 2.33 -10.33 -6.53
C SER A 330 1.22 -10.82 -7.47
N ALA A 331 0.43 -11.82 -7.02
CA ALA A 331 -0.63 -12.42 -7.84
C ALA A 331 -1.69 -11.42 -8.37
N PHE A 332 -1.82 -10.26 -7.72
CA PHE A 332 -2.67 -9.15 -8.18
C PHE A 332 -2.16 -8.47 -9.47
N LEU A 333 -0.96 -8.81 -9.93
CA LEU A 333 -0.40 -8.46 -11.23
C LEU A 333 -0.41 -9.64 -12.20
N SER A 334 0.02 -10.83 -11.76
CA SER A 334 0.21 -11.99 -12.65
C SER A 334 -1.08 -12.73 -12.99
N VAL A 335 -2.00 -12.87 -12.03
CA VAL A 335 -3.28 -13.59 -12.18
C VAL A 335 -4.42 -12.86 -11.46
N PRO A 336 -4.67 -11.57 -11.76
CA PRO A 336 -5.59 -10.72 -11.01
C PRO A 336 -7.01 -11.29 -10.94
N GLU A 337 -7.49 -12.02 -11.94
CA GLU A 337 -8.81 -12.64 -11.93
C GLU A 337 -8.97 -13.66 -10.78
N LYS A 338 -7.90 -14.37 -10.42
CA LYS A 338 -7.89 -15.32 -9.30
C LYS A 338 -7.90 -14.62 -7.95
N VAL A 339 -7.21 -13.49 -7.85
CA VAL A 339 -7.32 -12.62 -6.66
C VAL A 339 -8.76 -12.15 -6.49
N ILE A 340 -9.40 -11.69 -7.56
CA ILE A 340 -10.80 -11.21 -7.52
C ILE A 340 -11.75 -12.33 -7.08
N GLU A 341 -11.60 -13.55 -7.61
CA GLU A 341 -12.39 -14.71 -7.22
C GLU A 341 -12.31 -14.97 -5.69
N GLY A 342 -11.09 -14.94 -5.13
CA GLY A 342 -10.88 -15.05 -3.70
C GLY A 342 -11.49 -13.90 -2.90
N LEU A 343 -11.43 -12.66 -3.39
CA LEU A 343 -12.02 -11.49 -2.75
C LEU A 343 -13.55 -11.52 -2.77
N GLU A 344 -14.18 -12.04 -3.83
CA GLU A 344 -15.63 -12.25 -3.90
C GLU A 344 -16.08 -13.30 -2.85
N ILE A 345 -15.30 -14.36 -2.65
CA ILE A 345 -15.51 -15.34 -1.56
C ILE A 345 -15.37 -14.64 -0.20
N ALA A 346 -14.34 -13.83 -0.01
CA ALA A 346 -14.09 -13.09 1.23
C ALA A 346 -15.27 -12.17 1.58
N LEU A 347 -15.82 -11.49 0.59
CA LEU A 347 -16.98 -10.62 0.75
C LEU A 347 -18.22 -11.43 1.19
N LYS A 348 -18.49 -12.55 0.52
CA LYS A 348 -19.63 -13.41 0.84
C LYS A 348 -19.54 -13.93 2.28
N GLU A 349 -18.39 -14.49 2.65
CA GLU A 349 -18.14 -15.02 3.98
C GLU A 349 -18.17 -13.93 5.06
N GLY A 350 -17.57 -12.76 4.79
CA GLY A 350 -17.59 -11.63 5.71
C GLY A 350 -19.00 -11.12 6.01
N ARG A 351 -19.87 -11.05 5.00
CA ARG A 351 -21.29 -10.72 5.19
C ARG A 351 -22.02 -11.76 6.02
N GLN A 352 -21.84 -13.03 5.70
CA GLN A 352 -22.47 -14.14 6.42
C GLN A 352 -22.06 -14.16 7.90
N GLN A 353 -20.76 -14.07 8.19
CA GLN A 353 -20.23 -14.06 9.56
C GLN A 353 -20.59 -12.79 10.32
N SER A 354 -20.84 -11.68 9.63
CA SER A 354 -21.32 -10.41 10.20
C SER A 354 -22.85 -10.33 10.36
N GLY A 355 -23.60 -11.38 9.99
CA GLY A 355 -25.07 -11.38 10.05
C GLY A 355 -25.73 -10.37 9.11
N ILE A 356 -25.11 -10.12 7.96
CA ILE A 356 -25.64 -9.32 6.85
C ILE A 356 -26.27 -10.30 5.86
N ALA A 357 -27.52 -10.05 5.45
CA ALA A 357 -28.20 -10.91 4.48
C ALA A 357 -27.40 -10.99 3.17
N VAL A 358 -27.11 -12.21 2.72
CA VAL A 358 -26.51 -12.50 1.42
C VAL A 358 -27.66 -12.81 0.48
N ASN A 359 -28.04 -11.86 -0.36
CA ASN A 359 -29.03 -12.08 -1.42
C ASN A 359 -28.36 -12.61 -2.68
#